data_AF-A0A529LWS3-F1
#
_entry.id   AF-A0A529LWS3-F1
#
_cell.length_a   1.000
_cell.length_b   1.000
_cell.length_c   1.000
_cell.angle_alpha   90.00
_cell.angle_beta   90.00
_cell.angle_gamma   90.00
#
_symmetry.space_group_name_H-M   'P 1'
#
loop_
_entity.id
_entity.type
_entity.pdbx_description
1 polymer ?
#
loop_
_entity_poly.entity_id
_entity_poly.type
_entity_poly.pdbx_seq_one_letter_code
_entity_poly.pdbx_strand_id
1 'polypeptide(L)' 'MRTLLKVQRLCVSYGAVQAVRGIDLEVLTGQIVTLLGANGAG' A
#
# COMPACT_ATOMS: atom_id res chain seq x y z
N MET A 1 -16.04 -4.13 -13.22
CA MET A 1 -15.61 -3.06 -12.28
C MET A 1 -14.31 -2.46 -12.80
N ARG A 2 -14.05 -1.15 -12.64
CA ARG A 2 -12.89 -0.46 -13.20
C ARG A 2 -11.88 -0.11 -12.10
N THR A 3 -10.61 -0.47 -12.29
CA THR A 3 -9.50 -0.06 -11.42
C THR A 3 -9.38 1.47 -11.37
N LEU A 4 -9.35 2.02 -10.17
CA LEU A 4 -9.12 3.46 -9.92
C LEU A 4 -7.66 3.71 -9.53
N LEU A 5 -7.12 2.88 -8.63
CA LEU A 5 -5.73 2.92 -8.18
C LEU A 5 -5.14 1.52 -8.29
N LYS A 6 -3.94 1.43 -8.86
CA LYS A 6 -3.13 0.21 -8.88
C LYS A 6 -1.73 0.55 -8.42
N VAL A 7 -1.29 -0.11 -7.34
CA VAL A 7 0.04 -0.04 -6.78
C VAL A 7 0.68 -1.40 -6.96
N GLN A 8 1.92 -1.42 -7.45
CA GLN A 8 2.65 -2.67 -7.67
C GLN A 8 4.05 -2.57 -7.06
N ARG A 9 4.40 -3.55 -6.24
CA ARG A 9 5.70 -3.73 -5.59
C ARG A 9 6.22 -2.44 -4.94
N LEU A 10 5.34 -1.73 -4.24
CA LEU A 10 5.72 -0.49 -3.56
C LEU A 10 6.75 -0.81 -2.47
N CYS A 11 7.93 -0.24 -2.61
CA CYS A 11 9.01 -0.29 -1.62
C CYS A 11 9.30 1.12 -1.14
N VAL A 12 9.46 1.31 0.17
CA VAL A 12 9.84 2.59 0.77
C VAL A 12 10.94 2.32 1.79
N SER A 13 12.00 3.13 1.76
CA SER A 13 13.12 3.04 2.71
C SER A 13 13.51 4.42 3.23
N TYR A 14 13.77 4.48 4.54
CA TYR A 14 14.31 5.64 5.24
C TYR A 14 15.66 5.25 5.86
N GLY A 15 16.75 5.57 5.16
CA GLY A 15 18.08 5.10 5.56
C GLY A 15 18.14 3.57 5.63
N ALA A 16 18.49 3.03 6.80
CA ALA A 16 18.55 1.59 7.03
C ALA A 16 17.17 0.93 7.27
N VAL A 17 16.09 1.70 7.41
CA VAL A 17 14.76 1.17 7.69
C VAL A 17 13.99 0.94 6.39
N GLN A 18 13.61 -0.30 6.13
CA GLN A 18 12.66 -0.64 5.06
C GLN A 18 11.23 -0.57 5.63
N ALA A 19 10.58 0.57 5.41
CA ALA A 19 9.23 0.86 5.90
C ALA A 19 8.19 0.02 5.15
N VAL A 20 8.15 0.12 3.82
CA VAL A 20 7.25 -0.68 2.98
C VAL A 20 8.05 -1.71 2.18
N ARG A 21 7.61 -2.98 2.21
CA ARG A 21 8.36 -4.15 1.73
C ARG A 21 7.77 -4.80 0.48
N GLY A 22 7.53 -4.02 -0.57
CA GLY A 22 7.10 -4.54 -1.88
C GLY A 22 5.65 -4.98 -1.90
N ILE A 23 4.73 -4.09 -1.50
CA ILE A 23 3.30 -4.41 -1.46
C ILE A 23 2.60 -4.12 -2.79
N ASP A 24 1.54 -4.88 -3.05
CA ASP A 24 0.59 -4.64 -4.13
C ASP A 24 -0.76 -4.19 -3.53
N LEU A 25 -1.41 -3.20 -4.14
CA LEU A 25 -2.74 -2.72 -3.74
C LEU A 25 -3.56 -2.35 -4.98
N GLU A 26 -4.82 -2.76 -5.02
CA GLU A 26 -5.77 -2.34 -6.04
C GLU A 26 -7.03 -1.77 -5.38
N VAL A 27 -7.45 -0.59 -5.82
CA VAL A 27 -8.70 0.05 -5.39
C VAL A 27 -9.57 0.25 -6.62
N LEU A 28 -10.79 -0.28 -6.57
CA LEU A 28 -11.77 -0.16 -7.64
C LEU A 28 -12.58 1.14 -7.51
N THR A 29 -13.12 1.62 -8.63
CA THR A 29 -13.99 2.80 -8.65
C THR A 29 -15.19 2.60 -7.72
N GLY A 30 -15.39 3.52 -6.77
CA GLY A 30 -16.49 3.46 -5.79
C GLY A 30 -16.21 2.60 -4.54
N GLN A 31 -15.03 1.98 -4.45
CA GLN A 31 -14.64 1.19 -3.28
C GLN A 31 -14.10 2.08 -2.16
N ILE A 32 -14.58 1.84 -0.93
CA ILE A 32 -13.99 2.41 0.29
C ILE A 32 -13.00 1.39 0.84
N VAL A 33 -11.74 1.79 1.01
CA VAL A 33 -10.66 0.92 1.50
C VAL A 33 -9.99 1.59 2.70
N THR A 34 -9.70 0.79 3.73
CA THR A 34 -8.94 1.22 4.90
C THR A 34 -7.77 0.27 5.10
N LEU A 35 -6.59 0.82 5.40
CA LEU A 35 -5.43 0.04 5.81
C LEU A 35 -5.34 0.07 7.33
N LEU A 36 -5.25 -1.10 7.96
CA LEU A 36 -5.13 -1.25 9.41
C LEU A 36 -3.79 -1.89 9.75
N GLY A 37 -3.10 -1.34 10.75
CA GLY A 37 -1.83 -1.87 11.23
C GLY A 37 -1.46 -1.30 12.59
N ALA A 38 -0.54 -1.99 13.28
CA ALA A 38 0.10 -1.47 14.47
C ALA A 38 1.02 -0.28 14.15
N ASN A 39 1.47 0.45 15.18
CA ASN A 39 2.44 1.53 15.01
C ASN A 39 3.71 0.99 14.32
N GLY A 40 4.07 1.59 13.17
CA GLY A 40 5.24 1.19 12.38
C GLY A 40 5.04 -0.05 11.48
N ALA A 41 3.80 -0.48 11.22
CA ALA A 41 3.51 -1.67 10.41
C ALA A 41 3.88 -1.56 8.91
N GLY A 42 4.13 -0.35 8.42
CA GLY A 42 4.49 -0.08 7.03
C GLY A 42 4.78 1.39 6.83
#